data_AF-A0A0F8W3V2-F1
#
_entry.id   AF-A0A0F8W3V2-F1
#
_cell.length_a   1.000
_cell.length_b   1.000
_cell.length_c   1.000
_cell.angle_alpha   90.00
_cell.angle_beta   90.00
_cell.angle_gamma   90.00
#
_symmetry.space_group_name_H-M   'P 1'
#
loop_
_entity.id
_entity.type
_entity.pdbx_description
1 polymer ?
#
loop_
_entity_poly.entity_id
_entity_poly.type
_entity_poly.pdbx_seq_one_letter_code
_entity_poly.pdbx_strand_id
1 'polypeptide(L)'
;MNCRSCKSANLIEVLDFGKMYLPRFEPGKDVPCYPLRLMLCKHCFLVQVEETVPPDLLFKEFWYESGTNESMRAVLRNVAHA
;
A
#
# COMPACT_ATOMS: atom_id res chain seq x y z
N MET A 1 2.74 -4.49 -16.60
CA MET A 1 3.51 -3.85 -15.51
C MET A 1 4.94 -4.34 -15.51
N ASN A 2 5.89 -3.63 -14.89
CA ASN A 2 7.25 -4.11 -14.63
C ASN A 2 7.51 -4.14 -13.12
N CYS A 3 8.42 -5.01 -12.67
CA CYS A 3 8.82 -5.08 -11.28
C CYS A 3 9.37 -3.72 -10.80
N ARG A 4 8.79 -3.16 -9.73
CA ARG A 4 9.19 -1.82 -9.23
C ARG A 4 10.67 -1.73 -8.82
N SER A 5 11.25 -2.84 -8.33
CA SER A 5 12.66 -2.92 -7.93
C SER A 5 13.60 -3.15 -9.12
N CYS A 6 13.60 -4.36 -9.72
CA CYS A 6 14.57 -4.73 -10.76
C CYS A 6 14.13 -4.48 -12.21
N LYS A 7 12.93 -3.92 -12.43
CA LYS A 7 12.34 -3.63 -13.77
C LYS A 7 12.06 -4.84 -14.66
N SER A 8 12.33 -6.07 -14.22
CA SER A 8 11.93 -7.29 -14.94
C SER A 8 10.43 -7.33 -15.22
N ALA A 9 10.05 -7.80 -16.41
CA ALA A 9 8.66 -8.07 -16.79
C ALA A 9 8.20 -9.50 -16.43
N ASN A 10 9.08 -10.34 -15.88
CA ASN A 10 8.74 -11.71 -15.46
C ASN A 10 8.11 -11.71 -14.06
N LEU A 11 6.79 -11.51 -14.02
CA LEU A 11 5.97 -11.57 -12.82
C LEU A 11 4.87 -12.63 -12.98
N ILE A 12 4.55 -13.32 -11.88
CA ILE A 12 3.42 -14.25 -11.79
C ILE A 12 2.42 -13.75 -10.75
N GLU A 13 1.13 -13.98 -10.98
CA GLU A 13 0.10 -13.73 -9.99
C GLU A 13 0.23 -14.74 -8.83
N VAL A 14 0.08 -14.23 -7.60
CA VAL A 14 0.08 -15.04 -6.37
C VAL A 14 -1.35 -15.16 -5.82
N LEU A 15 -2.09 -14.06 -5.82
CA LEU A 15 -3.42 -13.96 -5.24
C LEU A 15 -4.18 -12.77 -5.81
N ASP A 16 -5.46 -13.00 -6.14
CA ASP A 16 -6.42 -11.96 -6.54
C ASP A 16 -7.52 -11.84 -5.49
N PHE A 17 -7.66 -10.64 -4.90
CA PHE A 17 -8.70 -10.31 -3.94
C PHE A 17 -9.93 -9.66 -4.60
N GLY A 18 -9.91 -9.48 -5.92
CA GLY A 18 -10.91 -8.74 -6.66
C GLY A 18 -10.85 -7.24 -6.40
N LYS A 19 -11.99 -6.58 -6.52
CA LYS A 19 -12.10 -5.13 -6.32
C LYS A 19 -12.26 -4.81 -4.84
N MET A 20 -11.42 -3.91 -4.33
CA MET A 20 -11.48 -3.42 -2.95
C MET A 20 -11.61 -1.91 -2.90
N TYR A 21 -12.36 -1.44 -1.91
CA TYR A 21 -12.48 -0.01 -1.62
C TYR A 21 -11.20 0.53 -0.98
N LEU A 22 -10.83 1.76 -1.36
CA LEU A 22 -9.73 2.47 -0.69
C LEU A 22 -10.08 2.77 0.77
N PRO A 23 -9.10 2.79 1.69
CA PRO A 23 -9.37 3.11 3.09
C PRO A 23 -9.84 4.57 3.22
N ARG A 24 -11.11 4.77 3.59
CA ARG A 24 -11.70 6.07 3.89
C ARG A 24 -12.69 5.92 5.04
N PHE A 25 -12.65 6.84 5.99
CA PHE A 25 -13.45 6.79 7.23
C PHE A 25 -14.56 7.86 7.29
N GLU A 26 -14.77 8.60 6.20
CA GLU A 26 -15.84 9.59 6.09
C GLU A 26 -17.15 8.96 5.63
N PRO A 27 -18.24 9.11 6.41
CA PRO A 27 -19.57 8.68 5.98
C PRO A 27 -20.05 9.45 4.75
N GLY A 28 -20.72 8.76 3.82
CA GLY A 28 -21.49 9.40 2.74
C GLY A 28 -20.69 9.91 1.53
N LYS A 29 -19.39 9.66 1.46
CA LYS A 29 -18.59 9.89 0.24
C LYS A 29 -18.48 8.60 -0.57
N ASP A 30 -18.58 8.72 -1.90
CA ASP A 30 -18.25 7.63 -2.81
C ASP A 30 -16.77 7.27 -2.67
N VAL A 31 -16.50 6.02 -2.31
CA VAL A 31 -15.15 5.51 -2.14
C VAL A 31 -14.74 4.78 -3.43
N PRO A 32 -13.65 5.20 -4.09
CA PRO A 32 -13.14 4.50 -5.26
C PRO A 32 -12.80 3.03 -4.95
N CYS A 33 -13.00 2.17 -5.94
CA CYS A 33 -12.76 0.74 -5.83
C CYS A 33 -11.75 0.31 -6.90
N TYR A 34 -10.69 -0.40 -6.49
CA TYR A 34 -9.57 -0.79 -7.35
C TYR A 34 -9.30 -2.30 -7.23
N PRO A 35 -8.82 -2.96 -8.29
CA PRO A 35 -8.40 -4.36 -8.20
C PRO A 35 -7.17 -4.49 -7.28
N LEU A 36 -7.20 -5.46 -6.36
CA LEU A 36 -6.04 -5.83 -5.55
C LEU A 36 -5.54 -7.21 -5.97
N ARG A 37 -4.44 -7.21 -6.73
CA ARG A 37 -3.72 -8.41 -7.15
C ARG A 37 -2.27 -8.38 -6.70
N LEU A 38 -1.81 -9.47 -6.12
CA LEU A 38 -0.42 -9.64 -5.70
C LEU A 38 0.37 -10.37 -6.78
N MET A 39 1.50 -9.78 -7.15
CA MET A 39 2.40 -10.28 -8.19
C MET A 39 3.78 -10.57 -7.59
N LEU A 40 4.34 -11.73 -7.89
CA LEU A 40 5.70 -12.12 -7.51
C LEU A 40 6.64 -11.97 -8.70
N CYS A 41 7.68 -11.15 -8.57
CA CYS A 41 8.75 -11.09 -9.55
C CYS A 41 9.62 -12.35 -9.48
N LYS A 42 9.75 -13.08 -10.59
CA LYS A 42 10.57 -14.31 -10.66
C LYS A 42 12.08 -14.06 -10.69
N HIS A 43 12.52 -12.81 -10.83
CA HIS A 43 13.94 -12.45 -10.88
C HIS A 43 14.50 -12.01 -9.51
N CYS A 44 13.84 -11.05 -8.85
CA CYS A 44 14.30 -10.49 -7.57
C CYS A 44 13.41 -10.87 -6.37
N PHE A 45 12.38 -11.70 -6.58
CA PHE A 45 11.46 -12.17 -5.55
C PHE A 45 10.62 -11.09 -4.84
N LEU A 46 10.62 -9.84 -5.33
CA LEU A 46 9.70 -8.81 -4.84
C LEU A 46 8.24 -9.22 -5.08
N VAL A 47 7.46 -9.31 -4.00
CA VAL A 47 6.00 -9.32 -4.04
C VAL A 47 5.50 -7.88 -4.09
N GLN A 48 4.58 -7.58 -4.99
CA GLN A 48 4.03 -6.24 -5.17
C GLN A 48 2.59 -6.26 -5.64
N VAL A 49 1.85 -5.19 -5.37
CA VAL A 49 0.52 -5.00 -5.95
C VAL A 49 0.64 -4.69 -7.44
N GLU A 50 -0.20 -5.29 -8.27
CA GLU A 50 -0.18 -5.07 -9.71
C GLU A 50 -0.49 -3.61 -10.08
N GLU A 51 -1.65 -3.12 -9.64
CA GLU A 51 -2.16 -1.77 -9.93
C GLU A 51 -1.55 -0.72 -8.99
N THR A 52 -1.28 0.48 -9.52
CA THR A 52 -0.82 1.62 -8.69
C THR A 52 -1.94 2.63 -8.56
N VAL A 53 -2.50 2.75 -7.36
CA VAL A 53 -3.50 3.78 -7.06
C VAL A 53 -2.82 5.16 -7.02
N PRO A 54 -3.42 6.21 -7.62
CA PRO A 54 -2.93 7.58 -7.50
C PRO A 54 -2.72 7.99 -6.03
N PRO A 55 -1.52 8.48 -5.64
CA PRO A 55 -1.21 8.84 -4.26
C PRO A 55 -2.18 9.84 -3.64
N ASP A 56 -2.68 10.81 -4.43
CA ASP A 56 -3.64 11.81 -3.96
C ASP A 56 -4.94 11.21 -3.43
N LEU A 57 -5.37 10.07 -3.96
CA LEU A 57 -6.57 9.38 -3.48
C LEU A 57 -6.38 8.74 -2.10
N LEU A 58 -5.12 8.46 -1.73
CA LEU A 58 -4.76 7.80 -0.47
C LEU A 58 -4.28 8.81 0.60
N PHE A 59 -3.52 9.82 0.18
CA PHE A 59 -2.70 10.61 1.11
C PHE A 59 -3.07 12.09 1.18
N LYS A 60 -3.87 12.62 0.24
CA LYS A 60 -4.30 14.04 0.29
C LYS A 60 -5.20 14.32 1.49
N GLU A 61 -6.05 13.36 1.84
CA GLU A 61 -6.93 13.36 3.01
C GLU A 61 -6.62 12.12 3.84
N PHE A 62 -5.51 12.15 4.57
CA PHE A 62 -4.99 11.01 5.34
C PHE A 62 -5.47 11.07 6.80
N TRP A 63 -5.97 9.94 7.32
CA TRP A 63 -6.68 9.88 8.61
C TRP A 63 -5.89 9.20 9.73
N TYR A 64 -4.75 8.58 9.42
CA TYR A 64 -3.96 7.88 10.42
C TYR A 64 -2.96 8.81 11.11
N GLU A 65 -3.18 9.05 12.41
CA GLU A 65 -2.33 9.91 13.23
C GLU A 65 -1.41 9.08 14.14
N SER A 66 -0.16 8.87 13.70
CA SER A 66 0.82 8.05 14.44
C SER A 66 1.12 8.56 15.85
N GLY A 67 1.04 9.88 16.08
CA GLY A 67 1.28 10.51 17.38
C GLY A 67 0.27 10.14 18.46
N THR A 68 -0.90 9.63 18.09
CA THR A 68 -1.93 9.19 19.05
C THR A 68 -1.68 7.79 19.61
N ASN A 69 -0.84 6.98 18.93
CA ASN A 69 -0.56 5.60 19.31
C ASN A 69 0.68 5.50 20.21
N GLU A 70 0.49 5.09 21.46
CA GLU A 70 1.58 5.05 22.46
C GLU A 70 2.72 4.11 22.07
N SER A 71 2.39 2.93 21.52
CA SER A 71 3.38 1.97 21.04
C SER A 71 4.21 2.55 19.90
N MET A 72 3.60 3.29 18.97
CA MET A 72 4.33 3.98 17.89
C MET A 72 5.23 5.08 18.43
N ARG A 73 4.76 5.90 19.38
CA ARG A 73 5.60 6.90 20.03
C ARG A 73 6.80 6.27 20.74
N ALA A 74 6.61 5.14 21.41
CA ALA A 74 7.69 4.42 22.08
C ALA A 74 8.75 3.93 21.10
N VAL A 75 8.34 3.28 20.00
CA VAL A 75 9.27 2.77 18.98
C VAL A 75 10.01 3.91 18.27
N LEU A 76 9.33 5.00 17.91
CA LEU A 76 9.94 6.11 17.17
C LEU A 76 10.98 6.90 17.99
N ARG A 77 10.90 6.91 19.33
CA ARG A 77 11.96 7.47 20.18
C ARG A 77 13.30 6.76 19.96
N ASN A 78 13.29 5.45 19.75
CA ASN A 78 14.52 4.70 19.50
C ASN A 78 15.16 5.04 18.15
N VAL A 79 14.38 5.52 17.18
CA VAL A 79 14.90 5.95 15.86
C VAL A 79 15.48 7.36 15.93
N ALA A 80 14.80 8.28 16.60
CA ALA A 80 15.23 9.68 16.69
C ALA A 80 16.48 9.90 17.56
N HIS A 81 16.77 8.95 18.45
CA HIS A 81 17.91 8.99 19.37
C HIS A 81 18.94 7.88 19.10
N ALA A 82 18.85 7.21 17.94
CA ALA A 82 19.87 6.29 17.44
C ALA A 82 21.05 7.03 16.80
#